data_AF-A0A967TG60-F1
#
_entry.id   AF-A0A967TG60-F1
#
_cell.length_a   1.000
_cell.length_b   1.000
_cell.length_c   1.000
_cell.angle_alpha   90.00
_cell.angle_beta   90.00
_cell.angle_gamma   90.00
#
_symmetry.space_group_name_H-M   'P 1'
#
loop_
_entity.id
_entity.type
_entity.pdbx_description
1 polymer ?
#
loop_
_entity_poly.entity_id
_entity_poly.type
_entity_poly.pdbx_seq_one_letter_code
_entity_poly.pdbx_strand_id
1 'polypeptide(L)' 'SGTQTHASDGMATLLVTTSAKARELSPQPKIDIQLVSKAELRTLPSLMPEAPALTVQKLLQESELTMND' A
#
# COMPACT_ATOMS: atom_id res chain seq x y z
N SER A 1 8.26 2.13 -24.33
CA SER A 1 7.44 0.99 -24.76
C SER A 1 7.08 0.17 -23.54
N GLY A 2 5.86 0.30 -23.02
CA GLY A 2 5.45 -0.35 -21.78
C GLY A 2 4.05 0.10 -21.42
N THR A 3 3.06 -0.43 -22.12
CA THR A 3 1.63 -0.14 -21.87
C THR A 3 0.95 -1.23 -21.05
N GLN A 4 1.64 -2.35 -20.78
CA GLN A 4 1.12 -3.52 -20.09
C GLN A 4 2.16 -4.16 -19.18
N THR A 5 1.71 -4.68 -18.04
CA THR A 5 2.53 -5.49 -17.14
C THR A 5 2.87 -6.83 -17.80
N HIS A 6 4.14 -7.21 -17.78
CA HIS A 6 4.60 -8.51 -18.29
C HIS A 6 4.40 -9.61 -17.27
N ALA A 7 4.12 -10.82 -17.74
CA ALA A 7 4.13 -12.00 -16.88
C ALA A 7 5.54 -12.18 -16.29
N SER A 8 5.61 -12.45 -14.99
CA SER A 8 6.87 -12.55 -14.25
C SER A 8 6.67 -13.43 -13.02
N ASP A 9 7.71 -14.20 -12.68
CA ASP A 9 7.81 -14.93 -11.42
C ASP A 9 8.65 -14.12 -10.44
N GLY A 10 8.13 -13.88 -9.22
CA GLY A 10 8.82 -13.10 -8.20
C GLY A 10 8.29 -13.39 -6.80
N MET A 11 9.17 -13.28 -5.81
CA MET A 11 8.85 -13.48 -4.39
C MET A 11 9.28 -12.25 -3.60
N ALA A 12 8.42 -11.80 -2.68
CA ALA A 12 8.71 -10.71 -1.76
C ALA A 12 8.19 -11.05 -0.36
N THR A 13 8.87 -10.57 0.67
CA THR A 13 8.51 -10.77 2.08
C THR A 13 8.65 -9.45 2.83
N LEU A 14 7.65 -9.13 3.64
CA LEU A 14 7.69 -8.03 4.60
C LEU A 14 7.58 -8.62 6.01
N LEU A 15 8.52 -8.30 6.89
CA LEU A 15 8.42 -8.61 8.32
C LEU A 15 7.79 -7.42 9.03
N VAL A 16 6.56 -7.59 9.52
CA VAL A 16 5.81 -6.54 10.22
C VAL A 16 5.82 -6.83 11.71
N THR A 17 6.14 -5.81 12.51
CA THR A 17 6.19 -5.90 13.96
C THR A 17 5.93 -4.52 14.58
N THR A 18 6.00 -4.41 15.90
CA THR A 18 5.85 -3.14 16.61
C THR A 18 7.02 -2.20 16.34
N SER A 19 6.82 -0.89 16.47
CA SER A 19 7.87 0.11 16.24
C SER A 19 9.11 -0.12 17.11
N ALA A 20 8.92 -0.50 18.38
CA ALA A 20 10.02 -0.83 19.29
C ALA A 20 10.86 -2.01 18.78
N LYS A 21 10.20 -3.10 18.35
CA LYS A 21 10.90 -4.29 17.84
C LYS A 21 11.53 -4.03 16.47
N ALA A 22 10.89 -3.22 15.62
CA ALA A 22 11.47 -2.81 14.33
C ALA A 22 12.78 -2.03 14.52
N ARG A 23 12.86 -1.14 15.51
CA ARG A 23 14.10 -0.40 15.84
C ARG A 23 15.22 -1.29 16.38
N GLU A 24 14.88 -2.36 17.09
CA GLU A 24 15.86 -3.36 17.56
C GLU A 24 16.41 -4.19 16.40
N LEU A 25 15.55 -4.59 15.46
CA LEU A 25 15.90 -5.48 14.35
C LEU A 25 16.52 -4.77 13.14
N SER A 26 16.15 -3.52 12.90
CA SER A 26 16.54 -2.79 11.68
C SER A 26 18.02 -2.40 11.70
N PRO A 27 18.77 -2.61 10.61
CA PRO A 27 20.12 -2.08 10.46
C PRO A 27 20.13 -0.53 10.36
N GLN A 28 18.97 0.10 10.14
CA GLN A 28 18.81 1.55 10.03
C GLN A 28 17.63 2.02 10.89
N PRO A 29 17.76 2.05 12.24
CA PRO A 29 16.65 2.30 13.16
C PRO A 29 16.12 3.74 13.14
N LYS A 30 16.80 4.66 12.44
CA LYS A 30 16.35 6.04 12.22
C LYS A 30 15.30 6.15 11.11
N ILE A 31 15.19 5.14 10.24
CA ILE A 31 14.17 5.07 9.20
C ILE A 31 12.92 4.42 9.80
N ASP A 32 11.82 5.17 9.81
CA ASP A 32 10.53 4.70 10.30
C ASP A 32 9.62 4.38 9.11
N ILE A 33 9.16 3.13 9.02
CA ILE A 33 8.25 2.65 7.97
C ILE A 33 7.04 2.05 8.67
N GLN A 34 5.86 2.58 8.36
CA GLN A 34 4.62 2.21 9.02
C GLN A 34 3.52 1.93 8.00
N LEU A 35 2.67 0.95 8.32
CA LEU A 35 1.40 0.74 7.62
C LEU A 35 0.36 1.65 8.26
N VAL A 36 0.03 2.76 7.61
CA VAL A 36 -0.86 3.80 8.15
C VAL A 36 -2.34 3.42 8.00
N SER A 37 -2.73 2.96 6.82
CA SER A 37 -4.10 2.54 6.53
C SER A 37 -4.13 1.50 5.40
N LYS A 38 -5.23 0.74 5.33
CA LYS A 38 -5.53 -0.19 4.24
C LYS A 38 -7.02 -0.12 3.95
N ALA A 39 -7.37 0.02 2.67
CA ALA A 39 -8.75 -0.07 2.21
C ALA A 39 -8.87 -1.10 1.09
N GLU A 40 -10.07 -1.67 0.98
CA GLU A 40 -10.47 -2.56 -0.11
C GLU A 40 -11.85 -2.12 -0.60
N LEU A 41 -12.04 -2.19 -1.92
CA LEU A 41 -13.28 -1.85 -2.61
C LEU A 41 -13.43 -2.70 -3.88
N ARG A 42 -14.67 -3.08 -4.20
CA ARG A 42 -15.01 -3.83 -5.41
C ARG A 42 -15.82 -2.96 -6.37
N THR A 43 -15.42 -2.94 -7.64
CA THR A 43 -16.12 -2.25 -8.73
C THR A 43 -17.03 -3.19 -9.51
N LEU A 44 -17.81 -2.64 -10.44
CA LEU A 44 -18.68 -3.43 -11.30
C LEU A 44 -17.87 -4.34 -12.23
N PRO A 45 -18.47 -5.45 -12.72
CA PRO A 45 -17.85 -6.30 -13.74
C PRO A 45 -17.35 -5.48 -14.94
N SER A 46 -16.19 -5.83 -15.47
CA SER A 46 -15.52 -5.14 -16.58
C SER A 46 -15.05 -3.70 -16.29
N LEU A 47 -15.17 -3.22 -15.04
CA LEU A 47 -14.66 -1.92 -14.57
C LEU A 47 -13.57 -2.07 -13.50
N MET A 48 -12.76 -3.13 -13.54
CA MET A 48 -11.63 -3.27 -12.63
C MET A 48 -10.62 -2.08 -12.68
N PRO A 49 -10.31 -1.47 -13.85
CA PRO A 49 -9.32 -0.40 -13.92
C PRO A 49 -9.58 0.83 -13.05
N GLU A 50 -10.83 1.15 -12.67
CA GLU A 50 -11.15 2.27 -11.77
C GLU A 50 -11.04 1.92 -10.27
N ALA A 51 -10.94 0.63 -9.92
CA ALA A 51 -10.88 0.17 -8.53
C ALA A 51 -9.79 0.85 -7.70
N PRO A 52 -8.56 1.08 -8.20
CA PRO A 52 -7.53 1.80 -7.45
C PRO A 52 -7.95 3.23 -7.09
N ALA A 53 -8.56 3.98 -8.03
CA ALA A 53 -8.97 5.36 -7.80
C ALA A 53 -10.05 5.44 -6.71
N LEU A 54 -11.04 4.56 -6.77
CA LEU A 54 -12.12 4.51 -5.77
C LEU A 54 -11.63 4.02 -4.41
N THR A 55 -10.68 3.08 -4.39
CA THR A 55 -10.07 2.60 -3.14
C THR A 55 -9.24 3.70 -2.48
N VAL A 56 -8.49 4.50 -3.25
CA VAL A 56 -7.75 5.66 -2.73
C VAL A 56 -8.69 6.70 -2.15
N GLN A 57 -9.81 7.02 -2.82
CA GLN A 57 -10.81 7.94 -2.27
C GLN A 57 -11.34 7.47 -0.90
N LYS A 58 -11.69 6.18 -0.79
CA LYS A 58 -12.11 5.58 0.49
C LYS A 58 -11.00 5.65 1.54
N LEU A 59 -9.77 5.27 1.17
CA LEU A 59 -8.63 5.23 2.07
C LEU A 59 -8.32 6.61 2.68
N LEU A 60 -8.30 7.65 1.84
CA LEU A 60 -8.04 9.03 2.28
C LEU A 60 -9.12 9.54 3.24
N GLN A 61 -10.39 9.21 2.96
CA GLN A 61 -11.50 9.52 3.86
C GLN A 61 -11.35 8.82 5.22
N GLU A 62 -11.00 7.54 5.23
CA GLU A 62 -10.86 6.73 6.46
C GLU A 62 -9.61 7.09 7.28
N SER A 63 -8.53 7.52 6.62
CA SER A 63 -7.28 7.91 7.28
C SER A 63 -7.19 9.41 7.61
N GLU A 64 -8.23 10.18 7.27
CA GLU A 64 -8.25 11.65 7.42
C GLU A 64 -7.05 12.33 6.72
N LEU A 65 -6.60 11.77 5.59
CA LEU A 65 -5.52 12.31 4.77
C LEU A 65 -6.06 12.90 3.48
N THR A 66 -5.22 13.68 2.81
CA THR A 66 -5.51 14.31 1.52
C THR A 66 -4.48 13.90 0.47
N MET A 67 -4.76 14.20 -0.81
CA MET A 67 -3.80 13.98 -1.89
C MET A 67 -2.53 14.85 -1.80
N ASN A 68 -2.51 15.87 -0.93
CA ASN A 68 -1.40 16.80 -0.76
C ASN A 68 -0.48 16.45 0.43
N ASP A 69 -0.84 15.44 1.23
CA ASP A 69 -0.02 14.93 2.34
C ASP A 69 1.03 13.92 1.84
#